data_AF-A0A975RJK4-F1
#
_entry.id   AF-A0A975RJK4-F1
#
_cell.length_a   1.000
_cell.length_b   1.000
_cell.length_c   1.000
_cell.angle_alpha   90.00
_cell.angle_beta   90.00
_cell.angle_gamma   90.00
#
_symmetry.space_group_name_H-M   'P 1'
#
loop_
_entity.id
_entity.type
_entity.pdbx_description
1 polymer ?
#
loop_
_entity_poly.entity_id
_entity_poly.type
_entity_poly.pdbx_seq_one_letter_code
_entity_poly.pdbx_strand_id
1 'polypeptide(L)'
;MPNHISAEQLSEGTYVFIRGTLSYARLTSVIEGDELKAADQRRIQNNMNPIGKPHVTATITGAEVQYTDPANPTLEERFVAERCYRSRKKQDAGLSYSIDSKGSKLPPIAIPAKAGDGTYEQDNSRQELAQGLDVTLVLRVYKPQNYAKRGLALDQVIVHETPRYFNPSGVTDDELAAHGIVFASPPRAVQAPSDGSAVGPAEDIAGTEANDGLPLPAPQPSAAAAPASRSPQVEETLEEKLARVEAENTALKDAGSAVGAAVAVGAANDRPGTGHAGPGDQQPGITYQG
;
A
#
# COMPACT_ATOMS: atom_id res chain seq x y z
N MET A 1 4.30 22.46 30.13
CA MET A 1 3.76 21.27 29.44
C MET A 1 3.03 21.78 28.19
N PRO A 2 3.37 21.33 26.96
CA PRO A 2 2.53 21.68 25.81
C PRO A 2 1.12 21.14 26.07
N ASN A 3 0.13 22.01 25.89
CA ASN A 3 -1.25 21.76 26.25
C ASN A 3 -1.85 20.83 25.18
N HIS A 4 -1.70 19.51 25.37
CA HIS A 4 -2.15 18.49 24.43
C HIS A 4 -3.66 18.62 24.21
N ILE A 5 -4.06 18.84 22.96
CA ILE A 5 -5.47 19.00 22.62
C ILE A 5 -6.13 17.63 22.55
N SER A 6 -7.20 17.44 23.33
CA SER A 6 -7.95 16.20 23.29
C SER A 6 -8.82 16.13 22.04
N ALA A 7 -8.86 14.96 21.40
CA ALA A 7 -9.74 14.70 20.26
C ALA A 7 -11.24 14.87 20.59
N GLU A 8 -11.62 14.95 21.86
CA GLU A 8 -13.01 15.16 22.30
C GLU A 8 -13.43 16.64 22.28
N GLN A 9 -12.47 17.55 22.14
CA GLN A 9 -12.71 18.99 22.10
C GLN A 9 -12.90 19.53 20.68
N LEU A 10 -12.67 18.68 19.67
CA LEU A 10 -12.76 19.08 18.27
C LEU A 10 -14.21 19.26 17.83
N SER A 11 -14.41 20.29 17.01
CA SER A 11 -15.69 20.67 16.43
C SER A 11 -15.93 19.88 15.14
N GLU A 12 -17.05 19.18 15.07
CA GLU A 12 -17.42 18.35 13.92
C GLU A 12 -17.72 19.22 12.68
N GLY A 13 -17.40 18.71 11.49
CA GLY A 13 -17.67 19.42 10.23
C GLY A 13 -16.70 20.55 9.91
N THR A 14 -15.70 20.79 10.76
CA THR A 14 -14.59 21.69 10.47
C THR A 14 -13.56 21.05 9.56
N TYR A 15 -12.83 21.90 8.84
CA TYR A 15 -11.79 21.50 7.91
C TYR A 15 -10.43 22.04 8.37
N VAL A 16 -9.39 21.24 8.22
CA VAL A 16 -8.00 21.62 8.45
C VAL A 16 -7.21 21.32 7.20
N PHE A 17 -6.38 22.25 6.78
CA PHE A 17 -5.55 22.16 5.58
C PHE A 17 -4.11 21.90 5.98
N ILE A 18 -3.49 20.88 5.39
CA ILE A 18 -2.08 20.57 5.62
C ILE A 18 -1.35 20.40 4.29
N ARG A 19 -0.36 21.26 4.06
CA ARG A 19 0.44 21.28 2.83
C ARG A 19 1.76 20.56 3.02
N GLY A 20 2.24 19.91 1.97
CA GLY A 20 3.55 19.30 1.96
C GLY A 20 3.82 18.56 0.65
N THR A 21 4.96 17.89 0.60
CA THR A 21 5.35 17.07 -0.54
C THR A 21 4.82 15.65 -0.39
N LEU A 22 4.05 15.17 -1.37
CA LEU A 22 3.49 13.83 -1.39
C LEU A 22 4.58 12.77 -1.46
N SER A 23 4.63 11.90 -0.46
CA SER A 23 5.63 10.82 -0.36
C SER A 23 5.04 9.44 -0.66
N TYR A 24 3.75 9.27 -0.41
CA TYR A 24 3.00 8.05 -0.72
C TYR A 24 1.51 8.37 -0.80
N ALA A 25 0.81 7.75 -1.75
CA ALA A 25 -0.61 7.90 -1.94
C ALA A 25 -1.25 6.62 -2.48
N ARG A 26 -2.43 6.30 -1.94
CA ARG A 26 -3.44 5.39 -2.48
C ARG A 26 -4.77 6.10 -2.30
N LEU A 27 -5.19 6.85 -3.31
CA LEU A 27 -6.30 7.80 -3.29
C LEU A 27 -7.37 7.45 -4.31
N THR A 28 -7.00 6.80 -5.43
CA THR A 28 -7.95 6.41 -6.48
C THR A 28 -8.43 4.97 -6.34
N SER A 29 -7.85 4.22 -5.41
CA SER A 29 -8.22 2.84 -5.07
C SER A 29 -8.22 2.61 -3.56
N VAL A 30 -9.17 1.80 -3.08
CA VAL A 30 -9.24 1.42 -1.67
C VAL A 30 -8.30 0.24 -1.43
N ILE A 31 -7.49 0.30 -0.37
CA ILE A 31 -6.67 -0.82 0.07
C ILE A 31 -7.58 -1.82 0.77
N GLU A 32 -7.90 -2.92 0.10
CA GLU A 32 -8.80 -3.98 0.60
C GLU A 32 -8.33 -5.39 0.20
N GLY A 33 -9.08 -6.42 0.62
CA GLY A 33 -8.79 -7.81 0.26
C GLY A 33 -7.38 -8.28 0.64
N ASP A 34 -6.67 -8.89 -0.32
CA ASP A 34 -5.31 -9.39 -0.12
C ASP A 34 -4.28 -8.27 0.01
N GLU A 35 -4.52 -7.11 -0.60
CA GLU A 35 -3.66 -5.93 -0.44
C GLU A 35 -3.71 -5.42 1.02
N LEU A 36 -4.91 -5.39 1.62
CA LEU A 36 -5.06 -5.04 3.03
C LEU A 36 -4.34 -6.03 3.95
N LYS A 37 -4.44 -7.34 3.69
CA LYS A 37 -3.71 -8.36 4.47
C LYS A 37 -2.21 -8.15 4.38
N ALA A 38 -1.67 -7.88 3.19
CA ALA A 38 -0.25 -7.62 2.98
C ALA A 38 0.20 -6.32 3.67
N ALA A 39 -0.61 -5.26 3.58
CA ALA A 39 -0.35 -3.99 4.26
C ALA A 39 -0.35 -4.14 5.79
N ASP A 40 -1.33 -4.85 6.34
CA ASP A 40 -1.44 -5.12 7.78
C ASP A 40 -0.28 -6.00 8.26
N GLN A 41 0.10 -7.04 7.51
CA GLN A 41 1.24 -7.89 7.82
C GLN A 41 2.55 -7.08 7.85
N ARG A 42 2.75 -6.17 6.89
CA ARG A 42 3.90 -5.23 6.90
C ARG A 42 3.86 -4.32 8.12
N ARG A 43 2.70 -3.82 8.55
CA ARG A 43 2.58 -3.01 9.77
C ARG A 43 2.97 -3.81 11.01
N ILE A 44 2.46 -5.03 11.15
CA ILE A 44 2.81 -5.93 12.26
C ILE A 44 4.31 -6.22 12.30
N GLN A 45 4.93 -6.52 11.16
CA GLN A 45 6.39 -6.72 11.05
C GLN A 45 7.19 -5.49 11.50
N ASN A 46 6.64 -4.28 11.33
CA ASN A 46 7.23 -3.03 11.76
C ASN A 46 6.80 -2.63 13.19
N ASN A 47 6.23 -3.54 13.99
CA ASN A 47 5.68 -3.28 15.33
C ASN A 47 4.63 -2.15 15.35
N MET A 48 3.86 -2.01 14.27
CA MET A 48 2.76 -1.08 14.14
C MET A 48 1.42 -1.83 14.18
N ASN A 49 0.39 -1.17 14.71
CA ASN A 49 -0.94 -1.75 14.72
C ASN A 49 -1.50 -1.84 13.29
N PRO A 50 -2.12 -2.99 12.93
CA PRO A 50 -2.82 -3.12 11.66
C PRO A 50 -4.01 -2.16 11.60
N ILE A 51 -4.41 -1.78 10.38
CA ILE A 51 -5.59 -0.93 10.16
C ILE A 51 -6.85 -1.79 10.19
N GLY A 52 -6.80 -2.99 9.58
CA GLY A 52 -7.85 -3.99 9.61
C GLY A 52 -9.14 -3.62 8.90
N LYS A 53 -9.18 -2.50 8.16
CA LYS A 53 -10.37 -2.02 7.45
C LYS A 53 -9.99 -1.44 6.09
N PRO A 54 -10.86 -1.55 5.08
CA PRO A 54 -10.68 -0.85 3.81
C PRO A 54 -10.45 0.66 4.02
N HIS A 55 -9.41 1.19 3.41
CA HIS A 55 -9.00 2.58 3.59
C HIS A 55 -8.22 3.11 2.38
N VAL A 56 -8.18 4.44 2.29
CA VAL A 56 -7.22 5.17 1.45
C VAL A 56 -6.13 5.74 2.35
N THR A 57 -4.93 5.94 1.80
CA THR A 57 -3.79 6.48 2.56
C THR A 57 -3.14 7.61 1.79
N ALA A 58 -2.78 8.68 2.50
CA ALA A 58 -1.87 9.71 2.02
C ALA A 58 -0.80 9.98 3.06
N THR A 59 0.44 10.16 2.59
CA THR A 59 1.57 10.56 3.42
C THR A 59 2.31 11.70 2.76
N ILE A 60 2.44 12.82 3.47
CA ILE A 60 3.21 13.99 3.04
C ILE A 60 4.43 14.20 3.95
N THR A 61 5.51 14.74 3.38
CA THR A 61 6.71 15.23 4.06
C THR A 61 6.81 16.74 3.94
N GLY A 62 7.61 17.40 4.77
CA GLY A 62 7.59 18.88 4.88
C GLY A 62 6.21 19.40 5.27
N ALA A 63 5.48 18.64 6.08
CA ALA A 63 4.08 18.88 6.39
C ALA A 63 3.91 20.13 7.27
N GLU A 64 3.12 21.09 6.79
CA GLU A 64 2.81 22.35 7.44
C GLU A 64 1.29 22.58 7.46
N VAL A 65 0.74 22.86 8.64
CA VAL A 65 -0.68 23.19 8.78
C VAL A 65 -0.88 24.63 8.32
N GLN A 66 -1.83 24.84 7.41
CA GLN A 66 -2.21 26.17 6.95
C GLN A 66 -3.22 26.76 7.94
N TYR A 67 -2.72 27.62 8.83
CA TYR A 67 -3.56 28.33 9.79
C TYR A 67 -4.37 29.42 9.08
N THR A 68 -5.68 29.43 9.35
CA THR A 68 -6.58 30.49 8.90
C THR A 68 -6.21 31.84 9.52
N ASP A 69 -5.90 31.83 10.83
CA ASP A 69 -5.30 32.95 11.55
C ASP A 69 -4.06 32.43 12.33
N PRO A 70 -2.83 32.67 11.83
CA PRO A 70 -1.61 32.25 12.51
C PRO A 70 -1.44 32.83 13.92
N ALA A 71 -2.05 33.98 14.23
CA ALA A 71 -1.98 34.58 15.56
C ALA A 71 -2.92 33.88 16.55
N ASN A 72 -4.03 33.33 16.07
CA ASN A 72 -5.05 32.66 16.88
C ASN A 72 -5.47 31.32 16.24
N PRO A 73 -4.57 30.32 16.21
CA PRO A 73 -4.88 29.06 15.56
C PRO A 73 -5.99 28.31 16.31
N THR A 74 -6.89 27.71 15.55
CA THR A 74 -8.02 26.92 16.08
C THR A 74 -7.52 25.67 16.82
N LEU A 75 -8.41 25.05 17.63
CA LEU A 75 -8.08 23.81 18.33
C LEU A 75 -7.77 22.69 17.33
N GLU A 76 -8.48 22.65 16.22
CA GLU A 76 -8.37 21.64 15.17
C GLU A 76 -7.05 21.77 14.41
N GLU A 77 -6.67 22.99 14.01
CA GLU A 77 -5.38 23.24 13.35
C GLU A 77 -4.21 22.89 14.27
N ARG A 78 -4.28 23.28 15.55
CA ARG A 78 -3.28 22.89 16.54
C ARG A 78 -3.24 21.38 16.78
N PHE A 79 -4.39 20.71 16.83
CA PHE A 79 -4.48 19.26 17.00
C PHE A 79 -3.81 18.52 15.84
N VAL A 80 -4.00 18.98 14.60
CA VAL A 80 -3.33 18.41 13.42
C VAL A 80 -1.83 18.69 13.47
N ALA A 81 -1.42 19.90 13.86
CA ALA A 81 -0.01 20.27 13.99
C ALA A 81 0.72 19.38 15.03
N GLU A 82 0.08 19.08 16.17
CA GLU A 82 0.61 18.16 17.19
C GLU A 82 0.79 16.71 16.68
N ARG A 83 0.02 16.31 15.65
CA ARG A 83 0.11 14.97 15.03
C ARG A 83 1.16 14.87 13.94
N CYS A 84 1.72 15.99 13.50
CA CYS A 84 2.85 15.97 12.59
C CYS A 84 4.07 15.40 13.30
N TYR A 85 4.76 14.45 12.67
CA TYR A 85 5.84 13.70 13.30
C TYR A 85 7.13 13.80 12.51
N ARG A 86 8.28 13.71 13.17
CA ARG A 86 9.57 13.54 12.47
C ARG A 86 9.80 12.08 12.13
N SER A 87 9.99 11.78 10.85
CA SER A 87 10.32 10.42 10.42
C SER A 87 11.73 10.04 10.84
N ARG A 88 11.90 8.85 11.44
CA ARG A 88 13.25 8.35 11.80
C ARG A 88 14.14 8.10 10.57
N LYS A 89 13.53 7.75 9.44
CA LYS A 89 14.23 7.40 8.18
C LYS A 89 14.50 8.60 7.28
N LYS A 90 13.76 9.70 7.45
CA LYS A 90 13.84 10.91 6.64
C LYS A 90 13.80 12.14 7.55
N GLN A 91 14.85 12.32 8.35
CA GLN A 91 14.90 13.41 9.33
C GLN A 91 15.06 14.78 8.66
N ASP A 92 15.74 14.83 7.52
CA ASP A 92 15.99 16.06 6.75
C ASP A 92 14.76 16.52 5.94
N ALA A 93 13.75 15.65 5.77
CA ALA A 93 12.54 15.96 5.01
C ALA A 93 11.50 16.76 5.82
N GLY A 94 11.85 17.24 7.01
CA GLY A 94 10.96 17.99 7.89
C GLY A 94 9.90 17.13 8.58
N LEU A 95 8.83 17.77 9.03
CA LEU A 95 7.68 17.07 9.63
C LEU A 95 6.95 16.26 8.57
N SER A 96 6.40 15.13 8.97
CA SER A 96 5.60 14.24 8.13
C SER A 96 4.20 14.13 8.70
N TYR A 97 3.23 13.92 7.83
CA TYR A 97 1.86 13.64 8.22
C TYR A 97 1.34 12.47 7.38
N SER A 98 0.71 11.51 8.04
CA SER A 98 0.09 10.36 7.40
C SER A 98 -1.33 10.22 7.90
N ILE A 99 -2.25 9.99 6.97
CA ILE A 99 -3.65 9.73 7.29
C ILE A 99 -4.13 8.48 6.56
N ASP A 100 -4.84 7.63 7.31
CA ASP A 100 -5.57 6.47 6.80
C ASP A 100 -7.06 6.79 6.93
N SER A 101 -7.71 7.14 5.82
CA SER A 101 -9.15 7.48 5.82
C SER A 101 -9.96 6.22 5.59
N LYS A 102 -10.74 5.83 6.60
CA LYS A 102 -11.58 4.64 6.61
C LYS A 102 -12.96 5.01 6.10
N GLY A 103 -13.30 4.59 4.90
CA GLY A 103 -14.59 4.88 4.27
C GLY A 103 -14.65 4.29 2.86
N SER A 104 -15.86 4.24 2.31
CA SER A 104 -16.10 3.76 0.94
C SER A 104 -16.02 4.86 -0.12
N LYS A 105 -15.86 6.12 0.30
CA LYS A 105 -15.77 7.28 -0.60
C LYS A 105 -14.31 7.62 -0.83
N LEU A 106 -13.90 7.66 -2.09
CA LEU A 106 -12.60 8.17 -2.50
C LEU A 106 -12.61 9.70 -2.40
N PRO A 107 -11.53 10.32 -1.88
CA PRO A 107 -11.44 11.77 -1.83
C PRO A 107 -11.33 12.32 -3.25
N PRO A 108 -12.10 13.35 -3.65
CA PRO A 108 -11.84 14.07 -4.88
C PRO A 108 -10.41 14.62 -4.88
N ILE A 109 -9.79 14.59 -6.04
CA ILE A 109 -8.47 15.18 -6.29
C ILE A 109 -8.70 16.42 -7.14
N ALA A 110 -8.29 17.58 -6.66
CA ALA A 110 -8.32 18.84 -7.39
C ALA A 110 -6.94 19.11 -8.00
N ILE A 111 -6.88 19.32 -9.31
CA ILE A 111 -5.67 19.66 -10.06
C ILE A 111 -5.81 21.05 -10.67
N PRO A 112 -4.72 21.78 -10.93
CA PRO A 112 -4.80 23.09 -11.57
C PRO A 112 -5.47 22.96 -12.95
N ALA A 113 -6.44 23.82 -13.23
CA ALA A 113 -7.15 23.78 -14.51
C ALA A 113 -6.20 24.12 -15.66
N LYS A 114 -6.41 23.48 -16.82
CA LYS A 114 -5.59 23.70 -18.03
C LYS A 114 -5.57 25.15 -18.51
N ALA A 115 -6.58 25.93 -18.15
CA ALA A 115 -6.66 27.36 -18.46
C ALA A 115 -5.55 28.18 -17.78
N GLY A 116 -4.97 27.68 -16.67
CA GLY A 116 -3.88 28.37 -15.96
C GLY A 116 -4.31 29.66 -15.26
N ASP A 117 -5.61 29.88 -15.07
CA ASP A 117 -6.22 31.07 -14.48
C ASP A 117 -6.29 31.02 -12.93
N GLY A 118 -5.64 30.03 -12.33
CA GLY A 118 -5.68 29.78 -10.89
C GLY A 118 -6.91 29.01 -10.41
N THR A 119 -7.78 28.58 -11.33
CA THR A 119 -8.89 27.66 -11.00
C THR A 119 -8.41 26.21 -10.93
N TYR A 120 -9.22 25.37 -10.31
CA TYR A 120 -8.95 23.94 -10.14
C TYR A 120 -10.10 23.13 -10.75
N GLU A 121 -9.75 21.99 -11.33
CA GLU A 121 -10.70 20.99 -11.83
C GLU A 121 -10.52 19.66 -11.10
N GLN A 122 -11.57 18.85 -11.07
CA GLN A 122 -11.47 17.50 -10.50
C GLN A 122 -10.71 16.59 -11.47
N ASP A 123 -9.70 15.90 -10.95
CA ASP A 123 -9.02 14.85 -11.69
C ASP A 123 -9.95 13.63 -11.86
N ASN A 124 -10.07 13.20 -13.11
CA ASN A 124 -10.86 12.04 -13.52
C ASN A 124 -10.00 10.95 -14.15
N SER A 125 -8.66 11.08 -14.11
CA SER A 125 -7.72 10.10 -14.66
C SER A 125 -7.85 8.70 -14.04
N ARG A 126 -8.31 8.64 -12.78
CA ARG A 126 -8.30 7.45 -11.91
C ARG A 126 -6.90 6.88 -11.65
N GLN A 127 -5.85 7.64 -11.97
CA GLN A 127 -4.48 7.26 -11.75
C GLN A 127 -4.00 7.77 -10.38
N GLU A 128 -3.19 6.97 -9.70
CA GLU A 128 -2.60 7.40 -8.43
C GLU A 128 -1.61 8.53 -8.65
N LEU A 129 -1.57 9.50 -7.73
CA LEU A 129 -0.65 10.63 -7.82
C LEU A 129 0.80 10.17 -7.62
N ALA A 130 1.72 10.75 -8.39
CA ALA A 130 3.15 10.50 -8.26
C ALA A 130 3.71 11.09 -6.96
N GLN A 131 4.83 10.51 -6.50
CA GLN A 131 5.58 11.08 -5.38
C GLN A 131 6.29 12.38 -5.81
N GLY A 132 6.57 13.24 -4.83
CA GLY A 132 7.26 14.51 -5.04
C GLY A 132 6.35 15.66 -5.45
N LEU A 133 5.04 15.47 -5.45
CA LEU A 133 4.08 16.53 -5.75
C LEU A 133 3.82 17.44 -4.54
N ASP A 134 3.75 18.75 -4.75
CA ASP A 134 3.27 19.71 -3.77
C ASP A 134 1.73 19.66 -3.69
N VAL A 135 1.24 19.22 -2.54
CA VAL A 135 -0.18 18.98 -2.31
C VAL A 135 -0.64 19.54 -0.98
N THR A 136 -1.93 19.89 -0.93
CA THR A 136 -2.66 20.14 0.32
C THR A 136 -3.67 19.04 0.56
N LEU A 137 -3.59 18.39 1.72
CA LEU A 137 -4.60 17.46 2.19
C LEU A 137 -5.66 18.25 2.98
N VAL A 138 -6.92 18.11 2.59
CA VAL A 138 -8.07 18.70 3.28
C VAL A 138 -8.64 17.65 4.23
N LEU A 139 -8.53 17.92 5.52
CA LEU A 139 -8.94 17.01 6.58
C LEU A 139 -10.26 17.47 7.18
N ARG A 140 -11.26 16.60 7.22
CA ARG A 140 -12.54 16.88 7.88
C ARG A 140 -12.60 16.22 9.24
N VAL A 141 -12.99 17.00 10.25
CA VAL A 141 -13.27 16.47 11.59
C VAL A 141 -14.65 15.81 11.58
N TYR A 142 -14.74 14.58 12.08
CA TYR A 142 -16.00 13.86 12.18
C TYR A 142 -16.13 13.11 13.51
N LYS A 143 -17.36 12.91 13.98
CA LYS A 143 -17.64 12.05 15.13
C LYS A 143 -18.08 10.67 14.65
N PRO A 144 -17.31 9.61 14.96
CA PRO A 144 -17.78 8.25 14.73
C PRO A 144 -18.95 7.93 15.68
N GLN A 145 -19.94 7.18 15.18
CA GLN A 145 -21.23 6.98 15.86
C GLN A 145 -21.13 6.44 17.30
N ASN A 146 -20.11 5.63 17.59
CA ASN A 146 -19.96 4.94 18.88
C ASN A 146 -18.71 5.36 19.67
N TYR A 147 -18.09 6.50 19.36
CA TYR A 147 -16.93 6.98 20.13
C TYR A 147 -17.06 8.45 20.52
N ALA A 148 -16.61 8.79 21.72
CA ALA A 148 -16.57 10.17 22.21
C ALA A 148 -15.52 11.03 21.48
N LYS A 149 -14.41 10.40 21.08
CA LYS A 149 -13.29 11.04 20.38
C LYS A 149 -13.65 11.28 18.92
N ARG A 150 -13.36 12.48 18.42
CA ARG A 150 -13.51 12.80 17.00
C ARG A 150 -12.33 12.23 16.21
N GLY A 151 -12.60 11.85 14.98
CA GLY A 151 -11.61 11.42 14.00
C GLY A 151 -11.34 12.51 12.97
N LEU A 152 -10.25 12.32 12.23
CA LEU A 152 -9.94 13.06 11.01
C LEU A 152 -10.14 12.12 9.83
N ALA A 153 -10.83 12.58 8.80
CA ALA A 153 -10.96 11.90 7.52
C ALA A 153 -10.32 12.76 6.43
N LEU A 154 -9.70 12.10 5.46
CA LEU A 154 -9.26 12.78 4.25
C LEU A 154 -10.51 13.08 3.41
N ASP A 155 -10.81 14.35 3.23
CA ASP A 155 -12.00 14.81 2.51
C ASP A 155 -11.66 15.15 1.05
N GLN A 156 -10.54 15.82 0.81
CA GLN A 156 -10.06 16.21 -0.52
C GLN A 156 -8.54 16.28 -0.57
N VAL A 157 -7.97 16.14 -1.76
CA VAL A 157 -6.55 16.41 -2.04
C VAL A 157 -6.46 17.48 -3.12
N ILE A 158 -5.62 18.50 -2.91
CA ILE A 158 -5.39 19.60 -3.85
C ILE A 158 -3.93 19.54 -4.31
N VAL A 159 -3.69 19.51 -5.62
CA VAL A 159 -2.35 19.51 -6.21
C VAL A 159 -2.03 20.92 -6.69
N HIS A 160 -0.88 21.49 -6.29
CA HIS A 160 -0.53 22.88 -6.60
C HIS A 160 0.40 23.05 -7.80
N GLU A 161 0.83 21.94 -8.40
CA GLU A 161 1.68 21.91 -9.59
C GLU A 161 1.04 21.09 -10.71
N THR A 162 1.73 20.98 -11.85
CA THR A 162 1.29 20.09 -12.93
C THR A 162 1.18 18.66 -12.41
N PRO A 163 0.02 17.99 -12.51
CA PRO A 163 -0.16 16.66 -11.95
C PRO A 163 0.74 15.67 -12.66
N ARG A 164 1.41 14.84 -11.87
CA ARG A 164 2.16 13.67 -12.31
C ARG A 164 1.53 12.44 -11.71
N TYR A 165 1.51 11.34 -12.45
CA TYR A 165 0.85 10.11 -12.01
C TYR A 165 1.87 9.01 -11.80
N PHE A 166 1.59 8.14 -10.84
CA PHE A 166 2.40 6.97 -10.57
C PHE A 166 2.33 6.03 -11.77
N ASN A 167 3.50 5.79 -12.39
CA ASN A 167 3.65 4.82 -13.45
C ASN A 167 4.43 3.60 -12.92
N PRO A 168 3.78 2.45 -12.70
CA PRO A 168 4.46 1.24 -12.23
C PRO A 168 5.43 0.66 -13.28
N SER A 169 5.26 1.01 -14.56
CA SER A 169 6.06 0.52 -15.68
C SER A 169 7.33 1.32 -15.93
N GLY A 170 7.58 2.41 -15.19
CA GLY A 170 8.73 3.29 -15.40
C GLY A 170 8.51 4.31 -16.53
N VAL A 171 9.60 4.87 -17.08
CA VAL A 171 9.55 5.82 -18.21
C VAL A 171 9.16 5.05 -19.49
N THR A 172 8.21 5.58 -20.25
CA THR A 172 7.75 4.96 -21.51
C THR A 172 8.76 5.16 -22.65
N ASP A 173 8.72 4.30 -23.67
CA ASP A 173 9.56 4.43 -24.86
C ASP A 173 9.33 5.76 -25.60
N ASP A 174 8.08 6.27 -25.62
CA ASP A 174 7.73 7.56 -26.20
C ASP A 174 8.35 8.74 -25.43
N GLU A 175 8.36 8.68 -24.10
CA GLU A 175 9.02 9.69 -23.25
C GLU A 175 10.54 9.67 -23.45
N LEU A 176 11.14 8.48 -23.55
CA LEU A 176 12.58 8.34 -23.85
C LEU A 176 12.91 8.91 -25.24
N ALA A 177 12.10 8.58 -26.25
CA ALA A 177 12.26 9.08 -27.60
C ALA A 177 12.10 10.61 -27.69
N ALA A 178 11.16 11.19 -26.95
CA ALA A 178 10.99 12.64 -26.83
C ALA A 178 12.23 13.33 -26.23
N HIS A 179 13.02 12.61 -25.42
CA HIS A 179 14.30 13.06 -24.89
C HIS A 179 15.51 12.66 -25.76
N GLY A 180 15.28 12.13 -26.97
CA GLY A 180 16.35 11.70 -27.89
C GLY A 180 17.03 10.38 -27.50
N ILE A 181 16.47 9.65 -26.54
CA ILE A 181 16.97 8.35 -26.09
C ILE A 181 16.16 7.27 -26.81
N VAL A 182 16.76 6.67 -27.83
CA VAL A 182 16.16 5.55 -28.57
C VAL A 182 17.01 4.32 -28.37
N PHE A 183 16.45 3.29 -27.74
CA PHE A 183 17.15 2.02 -27.59
C PHE A 183 17.27 1.33 -28.96
N ALA A 184 18.48 0.88 -29.31
CA ALA A 184 18.71 0.09 -30.53
C ALA A 184 17.98 -1.27 -30.53
N SER A 185 17.53 -1.73 -29.37
CA SER A 185 16.71 -2.93 -29.17
C SER A 185 15.94 -2.77 -27.85
N PRO A 186 14.74 -3.36 -27.69
CA PRO A 186 13.94 -3.19 -26.48
C PRO A 186 14.76 -3.48 -25.21
N PRO A 187 14.79 -2.55 -24.22
CA PRO A 187 15.59 -2.71 -23.03
C PRO A 187 15.13 -3.95 -22.25
N ARG A 188 16.09 -4.73 -21.75
CA ARG A 188 15.82 -5.91 -20.92
C ARG A 188 16.39 -5.69 -19.53
N ALA A 189 15.60 -6.01 -18.52
CA ALA A 189 16.10 -6.03 -17.14
C ALA A 189 17.23 -7.06 -17.03
N VAL A 190 18.36 -6.64 -16.47
CA VAL A 190 19.46 -7.53 -16.11
C VAL A 190 19.32 -7.86 -14.63
N GLN A 191 19.26 -9.15 -14.29
CA GLN A 191 19.24 -9.57 -12.90
C GLN A 191 20.51 -9.11 -12.19
N ALA A 192 20.37 -8.43 -11.05
CA ALA A 192 21.51 -8.17 -10.18
C ALA A 192 22.07 -9.51 -9.68
N PRO A 193 23.39 -9.71 -9.64
CA PRO A 193 23.97 -10.92 -9.06
C PRO A 193 23.55 -11.00 -7.60
N SER A 194 22.86 -12.08 -7.24
CA SER A 194 22.55 -12.41 -5.85
C SER A 194 23.80 -12.99 -5.20
N ASP A 195 24.37 -12.26 -4.24
CA ASP A 195 25.53 -12.72 -3.47
C ASP A 195 25.21 -14.03 -2.75
N GLY A 196 25.82 -15.11 -3.25
CA GLY A 196 25.61 -16.46 -2.78
C GLY A 196 26.58 -17.49 -3.36
N SER A 197 27.82 -17.10 -3.66
CA SER A 197 29.05 -17.92 -3.58
C SER A 197 30.22 -17.20 -4.27
N ALA A 198 31.21 -16.75 -3.48
CA ALA A 198 32.57 -16.52 -3.94
C ALA A 198 33.17 -17.87 -4.41
N VAL A 199 34.09 -18.00 -5.36
CA VAL A 199 35.42 -17.38 -5.45
C VAL A 199 35.90 -17.45 -6.90
N GLY A 200 36.36 -16.33 -7.47
CA GLY A 200 37.29 -16.31 -8.61
C GLY A 200 38.48 -15.43 -8.22
N PRO A 201 39.73 -15.82 -8.51
CA PRO A 201 40.90 -15.16 -7.95
C PRO A 201 41.03 -13.74 -8.46
N ALA A 202 41.31 -12.83 -7.51
CA ALA A 202 41.68 -11.46 -7.74
C ALA A 202 42.99 -11.40 -8.52
N GLU A 203 43.05 -10.56 -9.55
CA GLU A 203 44.31 -10.04 -10.05
C GLU A 203 44.29 -8.51 -10.04
N ASP A 204 45.40 -8.01 -9.54
CA ASP A 204 45.71 -6.70 -9.00
C ASP A 204 45.74 -5.62 -10.10
N ILE A 205 45.27 -4.42 -9.75
CA ILE A 205 45.41 -3.24 -10.61
C ILE A 205 46.76 -2.61 -10.29
N ALA A 206 47.73 -2.78 -11.18
CA ALA A 206 48.88 -1.90 -11.28
C ALA A 206 49.23 -1.71 -12.75
N GLY A 207 49.28 -0.44 -13.16
CA GLY A 207 49.35 -0.04 -14.56
C GLY A 207 50.64 -0.41 -15.27
N THR A 208 50.72 -0.05 -16.54
CA THR A 208 51.85 0.65 -17.16
C THR A 208 51.56 0.79 -18.65
N GLU A 209 51.51 2.05 -19.09
CA GLU A 209 51.76 2.44 -20.46
C GLU A 209 53.22 2.12 -20.78
N ALA A 210 53.50 1.31 -21.80
CA ALA A 210 54.73 1.43 -22.58
C ALA A 210 54.62 0.65 -23.89
N ASN A 211 54.92 1.41 -24.93
CA ASN A 211 54.91 1.14 -26.36
C ASN A 211 56.11 0.28 -26.83
N ASP A 212 55.95 -0.24 -28.04
CA ASP A 212 56.95 -0.71 -29.01
C ASP A 212 57.70 -2.04 -28.80
N GLY A 213 57.37 -3.00 -29.68
CA GLY A 213 58.19 -4.20 -29.94
C GLY A 213 57.45 -5.29 -30.71
N LEU A 214 57.34 -5.16 -32.05
CA LEU A 214 56.95 -6.23 -32.99
C LEU A 214 57.78 -7.52 -32.74
N PRO A 215 57.26 -8.78 -32.90
CA PRO A 215 56.40 -9.22 -34.01
C PRO A 215 55.24 -10.19 -33.66
N LEU A 216 54.28 -10.30 -34.58
CA LEU A 216 53.17 -11.29 -34.57
C LEU A 216 53.67 -12.75 -34.69
N PRO A 217 52.98 -13.71 -34.04
CA PRO A 217 52.80 -15.06 -34.55
C PRO A 217 51.36 -15.30 -35.05
N ALA A 218 51.27 -15.98 -36.20
CA ALA A 218 50.06 -16.28 -36.97
C ALA A 218 49.07 -17.23 -36.26
N PRO A 219 47.77 -17.21 -36.65
CA PRO A 219 46.81 -18.22 -36.20
C PRO A 219 47.08 -19.56 -36.91
N GLN A 220 47.38 -20.61 -36.15
CA GLN A 220 47.45 -21.98 -36.68
C GLN A 220 46.11 -22.71 -36.56
N PRO A 221 45.82 -23.64 -37.50
CA PRO A 221 44.47 -24.05 -37.84
C PRO A 221 43.93 -25.23 -37.02
N SER A 222 42.60 -25.32 -37.10
CA SER A 222 41.65 -26.35 -36.66
C SER A 222 42.17 -27.79 -36.60
N ALA A 223 41.82 -28.48 -35.51
CA ALA A 223 41.77 -29.94 -35.45
C ALA A 223 40.35 -30.38 -35.06
N ALA A 224 39.73 -31.16 -35.94
CA ALA A 224 38.44 -31.81 -35.77
C ALA A 224 38.59 -33.21 -35.15
N ALA A 225 37.76 -33.52 -34.16
CA ALA A 225 37.28 -34.84 -33.72
C ALA A 225 36.42 -34.60 -32.45
N ALA A 226 35.31 -35.25 -32.13
CA ALA A 226 34.33 -36.16 -32.71
C ALA A 226 33.13 -36.14 -31.70
N PRO A 227 31.91 -36.61 -32.03
CA PRO A 227 30.72 -36.29 -31.24
C PRO A 227 30.63 -37.14 -29.96
N ALA A 228 30.51 -36.50 -28.80
CA ALA A 228 30.14 -37.16 -27.55
C ALA A 228 28.63 -37.00 -27.31
N SER A 229 27.91 -38.07 -27.65
CA SER A 229 26.66 -38.59 -27.07
C SER A 229 25.83 -37.67 -26.17
N ARG A 230 24.64 -37.33 -26.67
CA ARG A 230 23.48 -36.85 -25.90
C ARG A 230 23.06 -37.90 -24.88
N SER A 231 22.96 -37.51 -23.62
CA SER A 231 22.08 -38.13 -22.64
C SER A 231 20.65 -37.62 -22.88
N PRO A 232 19.61 -38.47 -22.92
CA PRO A 232 18.24 -37.99 -23.05
C PRO A 232 17.82 -37.32 -21.74
N GLN A 233 17.80 -35.99 -21.69
CA GLN A 233 16.97 -35.28 -20.73
C GLN A 233 15.53 -35.39 -21.23
N VAL A 234 14.77 -36.19 -20.50
CA VAL A 234 13.33 -36.38 -20.67
C VAL A 234 12.65 -35.02 -20.68
N GLU A 235 12.13 -34.63 -21.84
CA GLU A 235 11.15 -33.55 -21.98
C GLU A 235 9.86 -34.03 -21.28
N GLU A 236 9.76 -33.72 -20.00
CA GLU A 236 8.48 -33.77 -19.26
C GLU A 236 7.60 -32.65 -19.85
N THR A 237 6.62 -33.05 -20.65
CA THR A 237 5.72 -32.13 -21.36
C THR A 237 4.88 -31.34 -20.36
N LEU A 238 4.44 -30.13 -20.74
CA LEU A 238 3.62 -29.25 -19.90
C LEU A 238 2.34 -29.92 -19.37
N GLU A 239 1.83 -30.95 -20.06
CA GLU A 239 0.67 -31.74 -19.61
C GLU A 239 1.00 -32.64 -18.40
N GLU A 240 2.22 -33.21 -18.34
CA GLU A 240 2.63 -34.09 -17.24
C GLU A 240 2.84 -33.29 -15.94
N LYS A 241 3.35 -32.06 -16.07
CA LYS A 241 3.45 -31.10 -14.95
C LYS A 241 2.08 -30.66 -14.43
N LEU A 242 1.09 -30.50 -15.31
CA LEU A 242 -0.26 -30.11 -14.90
C LEU A 242 -0.97 -31.27 -14.17
N ALA A 243 -0.82 -32.50 -14.67
CA ALA A 243 -1.38 -33.69 -14.04
C ALA A 243 -0.75 -33.97 -12.65
N ARG A 244 0.54 -33.71 -12.48
CA ARG A 244 1.22 -33.83 -11.18
C ARG A 244 0.73 -32.79 -10.17
N VAL A 245 0.53 -31.54 -10.59
CA VAL A 245 0.07 -30.46 -9.72
C VAL A 245 -1.41 -30.66 -9.32
N GLU A 246 -2.24 -31.21 -10.20
CA GLU A 246 -3.62 -31.59 -9.86
C GLU A 246 -3.68 -32.81 -8.91
N ALA A 247 -2.81 -33.80 -9.08
CA ALA A 247 -2.69 -34.93 -8.16
C ALA A 247 -2.24 -34.48 -6.76
N GLU A 248 -1.28 -33.54 -6.67
CA GLU A 248 -0.77 -33.00 -5.41
C GLU A 248 -1.82 -32.16 -4.67
N ASN A 249 -2.62 -31.36 -5.39
CA ASN A 249 -3.73 -30.61 -4.78
C ASN A 249 -4.90 -31.50 -4.34
N THR A 250 -5.13 -32.63 -5.02
CA THR A 250 -6.17 -33.59 -4.64
C THR A 250 -5.76 -34.33 -3.36
N ALA A 251 -4.48 -34.70 -3.23
CA ALA A 251 -3.95 -35.31 -2.01
C ALA A 251 -3.99 -34.35 -0.80
N LEU A 252 -3.78 -33.05 -1.01
CA LEU A 252 -3.88 -32.03 0.05
C LEU A 252 -5.34 -31.72 0.47
N LYS A 253 -6.34 -32.05 -0.36
CA LYS A 253 -7.76 -31.95 -0.02
C LYS A 253 -8.26 -33.12 0.85
N ASP A 254 -7.72 -34.31 0.66
CA ASP A 254 -8.11 -35.52 1.41
C ASP A 254 -7.41 -35.64 2.78
N ALA A 255 -6.36 -34.86 3.05
CA ALA A 255 -5.64 -34.85 4.33
C ALA A 255 -6.32 -34.05 5.47
N GLY A 256 -7.57 -33.62 5.29
CA GLY A 256 -8.48 -33.37 6.41
C GLY A 256 -8.13 -32.20 7.34
N SER A 257 -8.71 -31.06 7.01
CA SER A 257 -9.18 -30.05 7.97
C SER A 257 -9.90 -30.68 9.16
N ALA A 258 -9.49 -30.32 10.39
CA ALA A 258 -10.17 -30.68 11.62
C ALA A 258 -10.49 -29.43 12.44
N VAL A 259 -11.47 -28.62 12.00
CA VAL A 259 -12.35 -27.87 12.91
C VAL A 259 -13.74 -27.72 12.28
N GLY A 260 -14.75 -28.33 12.92
CA GLY A 260 -16.14 -27.87 12.82
C GLY A 260 -17.09 -28.71 11.97
N ALA A 261 -17.27 -29.98 12.33
CA ALA A 261 -18.43 -30.75 11.88
C ALA A 261 -19.74 -30.16 12.46
N ALA A 262 -20.70 -29.88 11.59
CA ALA A 262 -22.10 -29.69 11.95
C ALA A 262 -22.73 -31.07 12.20
N VAL A 263 -23.43 -31.25 13.32
CA VAL A 263 -24.36 -32.37 13.51
C VAL A 263 -25.71 -31.83 13.94
N ALA A 264 -26.72 -32.38 13.27
CA ALA A 264 -28.13 -32.05 13.33
C ALA A 264 -28.84 -32.55 14.60
N VAL A 265 -29.98 -31.89 14.82
CA VAL A 265 -31.18 -32.18 15.63
C VAL A 265 -31.47 -33.66 15.94
N GLY A 266 -31.83 -33.96 17.19
CA GLY A 266 -32.53 -35.21 17.56
C GLY A 266 -32.70 -35.45 19.06
N ALA A 267 -33.91 -35.18 19.55
CA ALA A 267 -34.50 -35.33 20.90
C ALA A 267 -34.02 -36.45 21.87
N ALA A 268 -33.99 -36.11 23.17
CA ALA A 268 -34.58 -36.92 24.27
C ALA A 268 -34.68 -36.08 25.57
N ASN A 269 -35.81 -36.26 26.29
CA ASN A 269 -36.13 -35.80 27.66
C ASN A 269 -34.97 -36.00 28.65
N ASP A 270 -34.80 -35.27 29.76
CA ASP A 270 -35.77 -35.11 30.85
C ASP A 270 -35.31 -34.03 31.86
N ARG A 271 -36.26 -33.43 32.57
CA ARG A 271 -36.10 -32.46 33.68
C ARG A 271 -35.72 -33.21 34.98
N PRO A 272 -35.15 -32.59 36.04
CA PRO A 272 -35.78 -31.52 36.86
C PRO A 272 -34.74 -30.44 37.32
N GLY A 273 -35.04 -29.19 37.69
CA GLY A 273 -36.02 -28.63 38.64
C GLY A 273 -35.30 -27.55 39.47
N THR A 274 -36.07 -26.63 40.08
CA THR A 274 -35.71 -25.50 40.99
C THR A 274 -35.14 -24.21 40.35
N GLY A 275 -35.59 -22.98 40.64
CA GLY A 275 -36.67 -22.52 41.51
C GLY A 275 -36.90 -20.99 41.45
N HIS A 276 -38.18 -20.61 41.38
CA HIS A 276 -38.89 -19.47 41.97
C HIS A 276 -38.49 -18.00 41.71
N ALA A 277 -39.40 -17.30 41.01
CA ALA A 277 -39.75 -15.89 41.21
C ALA A 277 -41.12 -15.79 41.91
N GLY A 278 -41.28 -14.82 42.82
CA GLY A 278 -42.46 -14.59 43.66
C GLY A 278 -43.65 -13.91 42.95
N PRO A 279 -44.82 -13.81 43.62
CA PRO A 279 -46.12 -13.71 42.96
C PRO A 279 -46.75 -12.31 43.01
N GLY A 280 -47.67 -12.04 42.07
CA GLY A 280 -48.60 -10.92 42.14
C GLY A 280 -49.56 -10.88 40.94
N ASP A 281 -50.83 -11.19 41.24
CA ASP A 281 -52.07 -10.73 40.60
C ASP A 281 -52.36 -11.08 39.12
N GLN A 282 -53.31 -11.99 38.86
CA GLN A 282 -54.78 -11.84 38.81
C GLN A 282 -55.33 -11.43 37.42
N GLN A 283 -55.91 -12.44 36.78
CA GLN A 283 -57.21 -12.44 36.06
C GLN A 283 -57.34 -11.92 34.61
N PRO A 284 -58.38 -12.41 33.87
CA PRO A 284 -58.28 -12.78 32.45
C PRO A 284 -59.21 -11.99 31.51
N GLY A 285 -59.11 -12.29 30.20
CA GLY A 285 -59.97 -11.78 29.12
C GLY A 285 -59.29 -10.63 28.38
N ILE A 286 -59.26 -10.56 27.06
CA ILE A 286 -60.42 -10.57 26.15
C ILE A 286 -59.94 -11.08 24.77
N THR A 287 -60.75 -11.95 24.17
CA THR A 287 -60.71 -12.38 22.77
C THR A 287 -60.93 -11.18 21.83
N TYR A 288 -60.13 -11.06 20.77
CA TYR A 288 -60.52 -10.29 19.58
C TYR A 288 -60.36 -11.16 18.34
N GLN A 289 -61.50 -11.47 17.72
CA GLN A 289 -61.59 -11.92 16.33
C GLN A 289 -61.58 -10.70 15.41
N GLY A 290 -60.95 -10.87 14.25
CA GLY A 290 -60.87 -9.93 13.13
C GLY A 290 -59.76 -10.38 12.20
#